data_AF-A0A967JQD3-F1
#
_entry.id   AF-A0A967JQD3-F1
#
_cell.length_a   1.000
_cell.length_b   1.000
_cell.length_c   1.000
_cell.angle_alpha   90.00
_cell.angle_beta   90.00
_cell.angle_gamma   90.00
#
_symmetry.space_group_name_H-M   'P 1'
#
loop_
_entity.id
_entity.type
_entity.pdbx_description
1 polymer ?
#
loop_
_entity_poly.entity_id
_entity_poly.type
_entity_poly.pdbx_seq_one_letter_code
_entity_poly.pdbx_strand_id
1 'polypeptide(L)' 'MKPPLAMLAELTHRCPLQCPYCSNPLELTRRSDELETEEWAEVFRQAAALGVLQIH' A
#
# COMPACT_ATOMS: atom_id res chain seq x y z
N MET A 1 2.43 0.42 23.98
CA MET A 1 1.48 0.12 22.90
C MET A 1 1.83 -1.24 22.32
N LYS A 2 0.84 -2.07 21.96
CA LYS A 2 1.13 -3.28 21.16
C LYS A 2 1.47 -2.84 19.72
N PRO A 3 2.52 -3.39 19.10
CA PRO A 3 2.85 -3.05 17.72
C PRO A 3 1.70 -3.42 16.78
N PRO A 4 1.51 -2.70 15.66
CA PRO A 4 0.53 -3.06 14.66
C PRO A 4 0.85 -4.45 14.09
N LEU A 5 -0.15 -5.35 14.04
CA LEU A 5 0.06 -6.72 13.57
C LEU A 5 0.29 -6.77 12.05
N ALA A 6 -0.41 -5.93 11.30
CA ALA A 6 -0.45 -5.96 9.85
C ALA A 6 -0.48 -4.55 9.24
N MET A 7 -0.01 -4.43 8.00
CA MET A 7 -0.07 -3.25 7.17
C MET A 7 -0.73 -3.59 5.83
N LEU A 8 -1.59 -2.69 5.32
CA LEU A 8 -2.11 -2.75 3.95
C LEU A 8 -1.23 -1.88 3.06
N ALA A 9 -0.71 -2.42 1.96
CA ALA A 9 0.16 -1.74 1.01
C ALA A 9 -0.52 -1.62 -0.36
N GLU A 10 -1.19 -0.49 -0.61
CA GLU A 10 -1.82 -0.17 -1.90
C GLU A 10 -0.77 0.22 -2.95
N LEU A 11 -0.06 -0.77 -3.50
CA LEU A 11 1.06 -0.59 -4.43
C LEU A 11 0.66 0.11 -5.75
N THR A 12 -0.58 -0.12 -6.22
CA THR A 12 -1.07 0.42 -7.48
C THR A 12 -2.60 0.47 -7.49
N HIS A 13 -3.14 1.52 -8.12
CA HIS A 13 -4.57 1.62 -8.39
C HIS A 13 -4.96 1.26 -9.83
N ARG A 14 -3.98 0.90 -10.68
CA ARG A 14 -4.24 0.41 -12.04
C ARG A 14 -4.97 -0.93 -11.99
N CYS A 15 -6.25 -0.94 -12.37
CA CYS A 15 -7.09 -2.14 -12.39
C CYS A 15 -7.81 -2.23 -13.75
N PRO A 16 -7.77 -3.39 -14.44
CA PRO A 16 -8.45 -3.57 -15.73
C PRO A 16 -9.95 -3.85 -15.59
N LEU A 17 -10.46 -3.94 -14.36
CA LEU A 17 -11.85 -4.30 -14.08
C LEU A 17 -12.79 -3.09 -14.20
N GLN A 18 -14.06 -3.36 -14.49
CA GLN A 18 -15.14 -2.37 -14.57
C GLN A 18 -16.20 -2.69 -13.51
N CYS A 19 -15.78 -2.68 -12.24
CA CYS A 19 -16.66 -3.04 -11.15
C CYS A 19 -17.79 -2.00 -11.00
N PRO A 20 -19.04 -2.43 -10.74
CA PRO A 20 -20.14 -1.49 -10.45
C PRO A 20 -19.94 -0.72 -9.14
N TYR A 21 -19.01 -1.18 -8.29
CA TYR A 21 -18.56 -0.53 -7.07
C TYR A 21 -17.09 -0.89 -6.78
N CYS A 22 -16.31 0.07 -6.29
CA CYS A 22 -14.95 -0.12 -5.81
C CYS A 22 -14.78 0.60 -4.46
N SER A 23 -13.98 0.03 -3.55
CA SER A 23 -13.65 0.64 -2.25
C SER A 23 -12.63 1.77 -2.36
N ASN A 24 -11.92 1.88 -3.48
CA ASN A 24 -10.91 2.90 -3.69
C ASN A 24 -11.56 4.27 -3.89
N PRO A 25 -10.87 5.36 -3.51
CA PRO A 25 -11.39 6.71 -3.71
C PRO A 25 -11.58 7.02 -5.20
N LEU A 26 -12.40 8.03 -5.48
CA LEU A 26 -12.65 8.48 -6.86
C LEU A 26 -11.41 9.14 -7.47
N GLU A 27 -10.65 9.87 -6.66
CA GLU A 27 -9.38 10.50 -7.06
C GLU A 27 -8.22 9.57 -6.69
N LEU A 28 -7.64 8.92 -7.69
CA LEU A 28 -6.56 7.96 -7.52
C LEU A 28 -5.19 8.60 -7.79
N THR A 29 -4.17 8.17 -7.02
CA THR A 29 -2.78 8.53 -7.30
C THR A 29 -2.41 8.15 -8.73
N ARG A 30 -1.84 9.10 -9.47
CA ARG A 30 -1.38 8.85 -10.84
C ARG A 30 -0.14 7.96 -10.78
N ARG A 31 0.06 7.15 -11.81
CA ARG A 31 1.24 6.28 -11.92
C ARG A 31 2.58 7.01 -11.73
N SER A 32 2.68 8.25 -12.23
CA SER A 32 3.89 9.06 -12.10
C SER A 32 4.22 9.46 -10.66
N ASP A 33 3.24 9.33 -9.77
CA ASP A 33 3.28 9.79 -8.39
C ASP A 33 3.22 8.58 -7.42
N GLU A 34 3.28 7.35 -7.95
CA GLU A 34 3.46 6.13 -7.16
C GLU A 34 4.90 6.06 -6.64
N LEU A 35 5.09 5.45 -5.46
CA LEU A 35 6.43 5.24 -4.91
C LEU A 35 7.28 4.32 -5.79
N GLU A 36 8.55 4.63 -5.88
CA GLU A 36 9.53 3.78 -6.52
C GLU A 36 9.80 2.51 -5.71
N THR A 37 10.40 1.51 -6.36
CA THR A 37 10.64 0.20 -5.73
C THR A 37 11.53 0.31 -4.50
N GLU A 38 12.54 1.18 -4.54
CA GLU A 38 13.47 1.39 -3.42
C GLU A 38 12.79 2.04 -2.22
N GLU A 39 11.87 2.97 -2.47
CA GLU A 39 11.07 3.63 -1.43
C GLU A 39 10.15 2.61 -0.75
N TRP A 40 9.48 1.76 -1.52
CA TRP A 40 8.67 0.66 -0.96
C TRP A 40 9.51 -0.31 -0.10
N ALA A 41 10.69 -0.69 -0.58
CA ALA A 41 11.58 -1.56 0.19
C ALA A 41 11.99 -0.92 1.52
N GLU A 42 12.18 0.40 1.55
CA GLU A 42 12.47 1.14 2.77
C GLU A 42 11.25 1.22 3.70
N VAL A 43 10.05 1.50 3.19
CA VAL A 43 8.80 1.47 3.96
C VAL A 43 8.60 0.10 4.63
N PHE A 44 8.88 -1.00 3.94
CA PHE A 44 8.76 -2.34 4.51
C PHE A 44 9.78 -2.63 5.62
N ARG A 45 11.02 -2.12 5.49
CA ARG A 45 12.01 -2.20 6.58
C ARG A 45 11.55 -1.43 7.81
N GLN A 46 10.99 -0.23 7.62
CA GLN A 46 10.44 0.58 8.71
C GLN A 46 9.24 -0.10 9.37
N ALA A 47 8.31 -0.66 8.58
CA ALA A 47 7.17 -1.41 9.08
C ALA A 47 7.60 -2.62 9.94
N ALA A 48 8.60 -3.38 9.48
CA ALA A 48 9.17 -4.49 10.25
C ALA A 48 9.80 -4.01 11.57
N ALA A 49 10.53 -2.89 11.56
CA ALA A 49 11.11 -2.31 12.77
C ALA A 49 10.04 -1.84 13.78
N LEU A 50 8.85 -1.45 13.30
CA LEU A 50 7.68 -1.14 14.14
C LEU A 50 6.95 -2.37 14.66
N GLY A 51 7.33 -3.58 14.25
CA GLY A 51 6.76 -4.85 14.69
C GLY A 51 5.58 -5.36 13.84
N VAL A 52 5.42 -4.85 12.61
CA VAL A 52 4.47 -5.41 11.64
C VAL A 52 4.90 -6.83 11.25
N LEU A 53 3.97 -7.77 11.32
CA LEU A 53 4.22 -9.18 10.98
C LEU A 53 3.66 -9.57 9.61
N GLN A 54 2.70 -8.82 9.07
CA GLN A 54 2.02 -9.13 7.81
C GLN A 54 1.87 -7.90 6.94
N ILE A 55 2.05 -8.08 5.63
CA ILE A 55 1.76 -7.08 4.60
C ILE A 55 0.69 -7.69 3.70
N HIS A 56 -0.38 -6.92 3.48
CA HIS A 56 -1.50 -7.26 2.59
C HIS A 56 -1.51 -6.34 1.39
#